data_AF-A0A3P7PBH6-F1
#
_entry.id   AF-A0A3P7PBH6-F1
#
_cell.length_a   1.000
_cell.length_b   1.000
_cell.length_c   1.000
_cell.angle_alpha   90.00
_cell.angle_beta   90.00
_cell.angle_gamma   90.00
#
_symmetry.space_group_name_H-M   'P 1'
#
loop_
_entity.id
_entity.type
_entity.pdbx_description
1 polymer ?
#
loop_
_entity_poly.entity_id
_entity_poly.type
_entity_poly.pdbx_seq_one_letter_code
_entity_poly.pdbx_strand_id
1 'polypeptide(L)'
;MDSLGVLFQNLNGATDDVHLQLSDETKAYQIHNFIYDTYPSVVHGNGPSKLHLNQFGNYIGQLRRADFPCRMCSAVTESAKEMDLPKLLLSIFLSKPTPFIREFFENIKKLSYNSAQIDLYVYCNQKFMEKEVRIEVTLPSAFSTPIISPQKMRKNDKREVFSHVKMIKI
;
A
#
# COMPACT_ATOMS: atom_id res chain seq x y z
N MET A 1 -19.19 -32.76 -14.19
CA MET A 1 -18.83 -32.10 -12.92
C MET A 1 -17.43 -32.56 -12.57
N ASP A 2 -16.50 -31.65 -12.28
CA ASP A 2 -15.13 -31.99 -11.91
C ASP A 2 -15.03 -32.19 -10.39
N SER A 3 -15.43 -33.38 -9.93
CA SER A 3 -15.59 -33.65 -8.49
C SER A 3 -14.26 -33.79 -7.73
N LEU A 4 -13.15 -34.02 -8.44
CA LEU A 4 -11.81 -34.20 -7.86
C LEU A 4 -10.95 -32.92 -7.98
N GLY A 5 -11.47 -31.87 -8.61
CA GLY A 5 -10.75 -30.61 -8.81
C GLY A 5 -9.52 -30.74 -9.71
N VAL A 6 -9.56 -31.64 -10.71
CA VAL A 6 -8.43 -31.84 -11.65
C VAL A 6 -8.19 -30.58 -12.47
N LEU A 7 -9.26 -29.91 -12.88
CA LEU A 7 -9.22 -28.71 -13.72
C LEU A 7 -9.66 -27.46 -12.94
N PHE A 8 -10.68 -27.57 -12.11
CA PHE A 8 -11.29 -26.45 -11.39
C PHE A 8 -11.27 -26.62 -9.87
N GLN A 9 -10.64 -25.68 -9.17
CA GLN A 9 -10.66 -25.60 -7.72
C GLN A 9 -11.52 -24.43 -7.25
N ASN A 10 -12.71 -24.72 -6.71
CA ASN A 10 -13.48 -23.75 -5.96
C ASN A 10 -12.92 -23.65 -4.53
N LEU A 11 -12.69 -22.43 -4.03
CA LEU A 11 -12.09 -22.24 -2.70
C LEU A 11 -13.12 -22.18 -1.56
N ASN A 12 -14.37 -21.81 -1.84
CA ASN A 12 -15.38 -21.73 -0.77
C ASN A 12 -15.66 -23.12 -0.18
N GLY A 13 -15.35 -23.32 1.09
CA GLY A 13 -15.50 -24.59 1.79
C GLY A 13 -14.40 -25.62 1.52
N ALA A 14 -13.33 -25.23 0.81
CA ALA A 14 -12.19 -26.10 0.48
C ALA A 14 -10.85 -25.33 0.57
N THR A 15 -10.78 -24.24 1.35
CA THR A 15 -9.53 -23.49 1.54
C THR A 15 -8.48 -24.29 2.29
N ASP A 16 -8.91 -25.14 3.21
CA ASP A 16 -8.03 -25.96 4.04
C ASP A 16 -7.52 -27.20 3.29
N ASP A 17 -8.12 -27.52 2.13
CA ASP A 17 -7.78 -28.68 1.29
C ASP A 17 -6.66 -28.36 0.29
N VAL A 18 -6.21 -27.11 0.24
CA VAL A 18 -5.26 -26.63 -0.76
C VAL A 18 -4.09 -25.87 -0.16
N HIS A 19 -2.91 -26.01 -0.76
CA HIS A 19 -1.73 -25.21 -0.41
C HIS A 19 -0.92 -24.82 -1.64
N LEU A 20 0.00 -23.87 -1.45
CA LEU A 20 0.98 -23.51 -2.47
C LEU A 20 2.10 -24.53 -2.50
N GLN A 21 2.36 -25.10 -3.66
CA GLN A 21 3.48 -26.02 -3.87
C GLN A 21 4.41 -25.47 -4.94
N LEU A 22 5.71 -25.52 -4.67
CA LEU A 22 6.74 -25.18 -5.66
C LEU A 22 6.92 -26.37 -6.60
N SER A 23 6.70 -26.15 -7.89
CA SER A 23 6.94 -27.16 -8.92
C SER A 23 8.45 -27.31 -9.16
N ASP A 24 8.97 -28.53 -9.08
CA ASP A 24 10.38 -28.81 -9.36
C ASP A 24 10.75 -28.59 -10.83
N GLU A 25 9.81 -28.81 -11.74
CA GLU A 25 10.01 -28.63 -13.18
C GLU A 25 9.99 -27.15 -13.57
N THR A 26 8.93 -26.45 -13.17
CA THR A 26 8.73 -25.07 -13.61
C THR A 26 9.39 -24.07 -12.68
N LYS A 27 9.79 -24.45 -11.46
CA LYS A 27 10.26 -23.57 -10.38
C LYS A 27 9.26 -22.47 -10.00
N ALA A 28 7.99 -22.61 -10.39
CA ALA A 28 6.90 -21.69 -10.05
C ALA A 28 5.96 -22.32 -9.00
N TYR A 29 5.29 -21.46 -8.25
CA TYR A 29 4.25 -21.92 -7.32
C TYR A 29 2.95 -22.28 -8.06
N GLN A 30 2.33 -23.38 -7.64
CA GLN A 30 1.04 -23.88 -8.10
C GLN A 30 0.13 -24.15 -6.90
N ILE A 31 -1.18 -24.26 -7.13
CA ILE A 31 -2.09 -24.78 -6.12
C ILE A 31 -2.08 -26.28 -6.20
N HIS A 32 -1.91 -26.92 -5.04
CA HIS A 32 -2.04 -28.36 -4.87
C HIS A 32 -3.21 -28.64 -3.93
N ASN A 33 -4.18 -29.41 -4.41
CA ASN A 33 -5.23 -30.00 -3.58
C ASN A 33 -4.71 -31.34 -3.05
N PHE A 34 -4.36 -31.38 -1.78
CA PHE A 34 -3.71 -32.55 -1.18
C PHE A 34 -4.70 -33.64 -0.75
N ILE A 35 -6.00 -33.34 -0.76
CA ILE A 35 -7.05 -34.34 -0.51
C ILE A 35 -7.15 -35.29 -1.70
N TYR A 36 -7.00 -34.78 -2.92
CA TYR A 36 -7.13 -35.54 -4.16
C TYR A 36 -5.83 -35.69 -4.95
N ASP A 37 -4.72 -35.14 -4.47
CA ASP A 37 -3.42 -35.10 -5.14
C ASP A 37 -3.51 -34.50 -6.55
N THR A 38 -4.19 -33.35 -6.68
CA THR A 38 -4.44 -32.66 -7.96
C THR A 38 -3.87 -31.24 -8.01
N TYR A 39 -3.48 -30.82 -9.22
CA TYR A 39 -2.91 -29.50 -9.50
C TYR A 39 -3.85 -28.73 -10.45
N PRO A 40 -4.92 -28.10 -9.92
CA PRO A 40 -5.94 -27.42 -10.71
C PRO A 40 -5.37 -26.30 -11.58
N SER A 41 -5.84 -26.21 -12.83
CA SER A 41 -5.46 -25.12 -13.75
C SER A 41 -6.24 -23.83 -13.48
N VAL A 42 -7.48 -23.95 -13.00
CA VAL A 42 -8.37 -22.82 -12.71
C VAL A 42 -8.69 -22.80 -11.22
N VAL A 43 -8.32 -21.71 -10.56
CA VAL A 43 -8.62 -21.48 -9.14
C VAL A 43 -9.71 -20.41 -9.05
N HIS A 44 -10.84 -20.75 -8.47
CA HIS A 44 -12.00 -19.88 -8.36
C HIS A 44 -12.27 -19.53 -6.90
N GLY A 45 -11.98 -18.28 -6.53
CA GLY A 45 -12.35 -17.72 -5.24
C GLY A 45 -13.85 -17.39 -5.17
N ASN A 46 -14.74 -18.37 -5.16
CA ASN A 46 -16.18 -18.16 -5.05
C ASN A 46 -16.62 -17.72 -3.64
N GLY A 47 -17.73 -17.00 -3.52
CA GLY A 47 -18.29 -16.59 -2.22
C GLY A 47 -17.29 -15.83 -1.32
N PRO A 48 -17.16 -16.17 -0.02
CA PRO A 48 -16.30 -15.48 0.95
C PRO A 48 -14.79 -15.79 0.80
N SER A 49 -14.36 -16.53 -0.22
CA SER A 49 -12.96 -16.98 -0.38
C SER A 49 -12.06 -16.02 -1.17
N LYS A 50 -12.52 -14.81 -1.49
CA LYS A 50 -11.77 -13.82 -2.30
C LYS A 50 -10.41 -13.44 -1.68
N LEU A 51 -10.32 -13.32 -0.36
CA LEU A 51 -9.06 -13.01 0.32
C LEU A 51 -8.04 -14.15 0.20
N HIS A 52 -8.49 -15.40 0.29
CA HIS A 52 -7.62 -16.57 0.05
C HIS A 52 -7.13 -16.60 -1.40
N LEU A 53 -8.00 -16.30 -2.37
CA LEU A 53 -7.58 -16.17 -3.77
C LEU A 53 -6.54 -15.06 -3.95
N ASN A 54 -6.72 -13.89 -3.31
CA ASN A 54 -5.75 -12.80 -3.38
C ASN A 54 -4.39 -13.20 -2.81
N GLN A 55 -4.36 -13.98 -1.73
CA GLN A 55 -3.12 -14.51 -1.15
C GLN A 55 -2.40 -15.42 -2.15
N PHE A 56 -3.10 -16.39 -2.74
CA PHE A 56 -2.54 -17.27 -3.76
C PHE A 56 -2.12 -16.52 -5.03
N GLY A 57 -2.89 -15.50 -5.43
CA GLY A 57 -2.63 -14.65 -6.58
C GLY A 57 -1.30 -13.90 -6.52
N ASN A 58 -0.68 -13.76 -5.34
CA ASN A 58 0.68 -13.22 -5.23
C ASN A 58 1.77 -14.17 -5.74
N TYR A 59 1.46 -15.46 -5.91
CA TYR A 59 2.44 -16.53 -6.19
C TYR A 59 2.19 -17.26 -7.51
N ILE A 60 0.96 -17.68 -7.73
CA ILE A 60 0.58 -18.53 -8.87
C ILE A 60 0.62 -17.78 -10.20
N GLY A 61 0.54 -18.49 -11.33
CA GLY A 61 0.63 -17.86 -12.65
C GLY A 61 2.04 -17.38 -13.01
N GLN A 62 3.07 -18.02 -12.44
CA GLN A 62 4.49 -17.68 -12.61
C GLN A 62 4.88 -16.29 -12.07
N LEU A 63 4.05 -15.68 -11.21
CA LEU A 63 4.33 -14.38 -10.60
C LEU A 63 5.47 -14.47 -9.58
N ARG A 64 5.54 -15.59 -8.85
CA ARG A 64 6.68 -15.96 -7.99
C ARG A 64 7.32 -17.25 -8.49
N ARG A 65 8.64 -17.20 -8.58
CA ARG A 65 9.48 -18.34 -8.93
C ARG A 65 10.68 -18.37 -8.00
N ALA A 66 11.24 -19.56 -7.78
CA ALA A 66 12.43 -19.72 -6.95
C ALA A 66 13.71 -19.28 -7.67
N ASP A 67 13.70 -19.31 -9.00
CA ASP A 67 14.85 -19.05 -9.87
C ASP A 67 14.84 -17.65 -10.50
N PHE A 68 13.77 -16.87 -10.30
CA PHE A 68 13.58 -15.58 -10.94
C PHE A 68 12.93 -14.57 -9.99
N PRO A 69 13.37 -13.29 -9.97
CA PRO A 69 12.73 -12.26 -9.16
C PRO A 69 11.26 -12.07 -9.53
N CYS A 70 10.48 -11.47 -8.62
CA CYS A 70 9.07 -11.21 -8.84
C CYS A 70 8.81 -10.47 -10.17
N ARG A 71 8.04 -11.08 -11.08
CA ARG A 71 7.84 -10.57 -12.45
C ARG A 71 7.09 -9.24 -12.54
N MET A 72 6.12 -9.05 -11.65
CA MET A 72 5.29 -7.84 -11.62
C MET A 72 5.79 -6.80 -10.62
N CYS A 73 6.87 -7.11 -9.91
CA CYS A 73 7.53 -6.14 -9.07
C CYS A 73 8.39 -5.30 -10.02
N SER A 74 7.85 -4.17 -10.48
CA SER A 74 8.69 -3.15 -11.12
C SER A 74 9.75 -2.74 -10.11
N ALA A 75 10.99 -3.14 -10.34
CA ALA A 75 12.10 -2.44 -9.73
C ALA A 75 11.99 -1.01 -10.26
N VAL A 76 11.61 -0.06 -9.41
CA VAL A 76 11.73 1.36 -9.73
C VAL A 76 13.23 1.60 -9.86
N THR A 77 13.75 1.44 -11.07
CA THR A 77 15.12 1.84 -11.40
C THR A 77 15.18 3.36 -11.21
N GLU A 78 16.22 3.80 -10.51
CA GLU A 78 16.47 5.14 -9.94
C GLU A 78 16.63 6.27 -10.99
N SER A 79 15.82 6.27 -12.05
CA SER A 79 15.92 7.26 -13.12
C SER A 79 14.56 7.72 -13.63
N ALA A 80 13.60 7.90 -12.73
CA ALA A 80 12.56 8.89 -12.99
C ALA A 80 13.25 10.27 -13.01
N LYS A 81 13.58 10.77 -14.21
CA LYS A 81 14.05 12.14 -14.37
C LYS A 81 13.06 13.04 -13.65
N GLU A 82 13.55 13.92 -12.78
CA GLU A 82 12.74 14.79 -11.90
C GLU A 82 11.63 15.59 -12.61
N MET A 83 11.70 15.67 -13.95
CA MET A 83 10.81 16.43 -14.81
C MET A 83 9.43 15.80 -15.08
N ASP A 84 9.17 14.53 -14.74
CA ASP A 84 7.89 13.86 -15.04
C ASP A 84 7.26 13.12 -13.85
N LEU A 85 7.60 13.53 -12.63
CA LEU A 85 7.04 12.97 -11.41
C LEU A 85 5.63 13.56 -11.16
N PRO A 86 4.66 12.77 -10.66
CA PRO A 86 3.30 13.26 -10.39
C PRO A 86 3.25 14.26 -9.23
N LYS A 87 2.19 15.07 -9.13
CA LYS A 87 1.95 15.84 -7.91
C LYS A 87 1.47 14.91 -6.79
N LEU A 88 2.04 15.03 -5.59
CA LEU A 88 1.71 14.20 -4.43
C LEU A 88 1.10 15.04 -3.29
N LEU A 89 0.23 14.40 -2.52
CA LEU A 89 -0.22 14.90 -1.22
C LEU A 89 0.40 14.01 -0.13
N LEU A 90 1.32 14.57 0.66
CA LEU A 90 1.89 13.90 1.81
C LEU A 90 1.09 14.26 3.07
N SER A 91 0.43 13.27 3.66
CA SER A 91 -0.38 13.46 4.88
C SER A 91 0.26 12.81 6.10
N ILE A 92 0.61 13.62 7.10
CA ILE A 92 1.29 13.20 8.33
C ILE A 92 0.31 13.28 9.51
N PHE A 93 0.15 12.19 10.25
CA PHE A 93 -0.76 12.09 11.39
C PHE A 93 -0.01 11.81 12.69
N LEU A 94 0.06 12.82 13.55
CA LEU A 94 0.66 12.77 14.88
C LEU A 94 -0.46 12.65 15.92
N SER A 95 -0.98 11.43 16.03
CA SER A 95 -2.12 11.09 16.90
C SER A 95 -1.73 10.72 18.33
N LYS A 96 -0.43 10.53 18.58
CA LYS A 96 0.16 10.09 19.85
C LYS A 96 1.49 10.84 20.08
N PRO A 97 2.00 10.92 21.33
CA PRO A 97 3.35 11.37 21.60
C PRO A 97 4.37 10.60 20.75
N THR A 98 5.11 11.29 19.89
CA THR A 98 6.11 10.69 19.01
C THR A 98 7.46 11.33 19.32
N PRO A 99 8.44 10.58 19.83
CA PRO A 99 9.79 11.12 20.06
C PRO A 99 10.49 11.42 18.73
N PHE A 100 11.56 12.23 18.78
CA PHE A 100 12.41 12.56 17.62
C PHE A 100 11.67 13.21 16.45
N ILE A 101 10.72 14.12 16.75
CA ILE A 101 9.88 14.73 15.73
C ILE A 101 10.65 15.64 14.79
N ARG A 102 11.75 16.27 15.27
CA ARG A 102 12.62 17.09 14.43
C ARG A 102 13.32 16.24 13.40
N GLU A 103 13.95 15.16 13.83
CA GLU A 103 14.66 14.21 12.98
C GLU A 103 13.72 13.57 11.97
N PHE A 104 12.47 13.28 12.38
CA PHE A 104 11.43 12.84 11.46
C PHE A 104 11.18 13.86 10.34
N PHE A 105 10.96 15.14 10.66
CA PHE A 105 10.75 16.18 9.64
C PHE A 105 12.01 16.48 8.83
N GLU A 106 13.21 16.38 9.41
CA GLU A 106 14.47 16.47 8.68
C GLU A 106 14.59 15.36 7.63
N ASN A 107 14.15 14.14 7.92
CA ASN A 107 14.14 13.06 6.95
C ASN A 107 13.11 13.27 5.84
N ILE A 108 11.95 13.85 6.17
CA ILE A 108 10.94 14.24 5.17
C ILE A 108 11.49 15.30 4.20
N LYS A 109 12.30 16.25 4.68
CA LYS A 109 12.97 17.25 3.83
C LYS A 109 14.06 16.66 2.92
N LYS A 110 14.55 15.45 3.21
CA LYS A 110 15.60 14.74 2.46
C LYS A 110 15.05 13.69 1.48
N LEU A 111 13.73 13.60 1.30
CA LEU A 111 13.14 12.70 0.32
C LEU A 111 13.70 13.01 -1.08
N SER A 112 14.08 11.98 -1.83
CA SER A 112 14.50 12.10 -3.24
C SER A 112 13.27 12.33 -4.14
N TYR A 113 12.64 13.48 -3.95
CA TYR A 113 11.46 13.93 -4.67
C TYR A 113 11.46 15.46 -4.71
N ASN A 114 10.98 16.05 -5.80
CA ASN A 114 10.88 17.49 -5.89
C ASN A 114 9.85 18.02 -4.88
N SER A 115 10.33 18.68 -3.83
CA SER A 115 9.57 19.43 -2.83
C SER A 115 8.43 20.29 -3.37
N ALA A 116 8.61 20.90 -4.55
CA ALA A 116 7.59 21.74 -5.18
C ALA A 116 6.37 20.94 -5.68
N GLN A 117 6.52 19.62 -5.85
CA GLN A 117 5.46 18.71 -6.28
C GLN A 117 4.76 18.00 -5.12
N ILE A 118 5.17 18.27 -3.87
CA ILE A 118 4.56 17.69 -2.68
C ILE A 118 3.74 18.78 -1.97
N ASP A 119 2.42 18.60 -1.93
CA ASP A 119 1.56 19.31 -1.00
C ASP A 119 1.62 18.60 0.37
N LEU A 120 1.86 19.34 1.46
CA LEU A 120 2.03 18.77 2.79
C LEU A 120 0.83 19.07 3.68
N TYR A 121 0.22 18.02 4.23
CA TYR A 121 -0.83 18.10 5.24
C TYR A 121 -0.36 17.49 6.55
N VAL A 122 -0.50 18.22 7.65
CA VAL A 122 -0.11 17.73 8.98
C VAL A 122 -1.28 17.84 9.97
N TYR A 123 -1.60 16.70 10.59
CA TYR A 123 -2.52 16.61 11.71
C TYR A 123 -1.72 16.32 12.99
N CYS A 124 -1.91 17.16 14.01
CA CYS A 124 -1.34 16.94 15.33
C CYS A 124 -2.40 17.18 16.41
N ASN A 125 -2.69 16.14 17.21
CA ASN A 125 -3.61 16.25 18.35
C ASN A 125 -2.89 16.32 19.69
N GLN A 126 -1.56 16.39 19.69
CA GLN A 126 -0.71 16.39 20.87
C GLN A 126 -0.30 17.82 21.22
N LYS A 127 -0.94 18.40 22.24
CA LYS A 127 -0.77 19.80 22.67
C LYS A 127 0.70 20.22 22.87
N PHE A 128 1.50 19.34 23.44
CA PHE A 128 2.90 19.64 23.75
C PHE A 128 3.80 19.60 22.51
N MET A 129 3.44 18.84 21.47
CA MET A 129 4.19 18.79 20.20
C MET A 129 3.73 19.84 19.19
N GLU A 130 2.53 20.41 19.34
CA GLU A 130 1.95 21.33 18.36
C GLU A 130 2.89 22.49 18.01
N LYS A 131 3.57 23.06 19.01
CA LYS A 131 4.51 24.17 18.78
C LYS A 131 5.69 23.75 17.91
N GLU A 132 6.28 22.60 18.22
CA GLU A 132 7.43 22.06 17.52
C GLU A 132 7.07 21.64 16.08
N VAL A 133 5.92 20.98 15.92
CA VAL A 133 5.38 20.63 14.59
C VAL A 133 5.10 21.88 13.76
N ARG A 134 4.50 22.93 14.35
CA ARG A 134 4.26 24.20 13.64
C ARG A 134 5.56 24.85 13.18
N ILE A 135 6.61 24.81 13.99
CA ILE A 135 7.93 25.33 13.61
C ILE A 135 8.48 24.56 12.41
N GLU A 136 8.51 23.22 12.48
CA GLU A 136 9.07 22.38 11.41
C GLU A 136 8.33 22.53 10.07
N VAL A 137 7.02 22.77 10.13
CA VAL A 137 6.13 22.83 8.97
C VAL A 137 6.05 24.23 8.35
N THR A 138 6.23 25.31 9.13
CA THR A 138 6.12 26.69 8.65
C THR A 138 7.45 27.25 8.14
N LEU A 139 8.58 26.58 8.43
CA LEU A 139 9.88 27.02 7.92
C LEU A 139 9.90 26.94 6.38
N PRO A 140 10.32 27.99 5.66
CA PRO A 140 9.81 28.30 4.32
C PRO A 140 10.43 27.51 3.15
N SER A 141 11.13 26.41 3.40
CA SER A 141 12.10 25.90 2.41
C SER A 141 11.76 24.57 1.73
N ALA A 142 10.64 23.90 2.03
CA ALA A 142 10.51 22.50 1.62
C ALA A 142 9.20 22.06 0.95
N PHE A 143 8.08 22.79 1.02
CA PHE A 143 6.80 22.31 0.45
C PHE A 143 5.95 23.44 -0.14
N SER A 144 5.19 23.13 -1.18
CA SER A 144 4.37 24.08 -1.96
C SER A 144 3.34 24.83 -1.11
N THR A 145 2.64 24.14 -0.21
CA THR A 145 1.70 24.72 0.77
C THR A 145 1.50 23.77 1.96
N PRO A 146 1.97 24.11 3.17
CA PRO A 146 1.68 23.32 4.36
C PRO A 146 0.32 23.68 4.97
N ILE A 147 -0.54 22.68 5.19
CA ILE A 147 -1.81 22.84 5.93
C ILE A 147 -1.69 22.12 7.28
N ILE A 148 -1.85 22.88 8.37
CA ILE A 148 -1.87 22.33 9.73
C ILE A 148 -3.32 22.30 10.22
N SER A 149 -3.85 21.11 10.48
CA SER A 149 -5.22 20.95 10.97
C SER A 149 -5.33 21.10 12.50
N PRO A 150 -6.42 21.71 13.01
CA PRO A 150 -6.59 21.94 14.44
C PRO A 150 -6.89 20.66 15.23
N GLN A 151 -6.49 20.66 16.51
CA GLN A 151 -6.61 19.53 17.45
C GLN A 151 -8.02 18.93 17.60
N LYS A 152 -9.05 19.73 17.38
CA LYS A 152 -10.47 19.32 17.37
C LYS A 152 -11.05 19.70 16.02
N MET A 153 -11.18 18.73 15.12
CA MET A 153 -12.09 18.89 13.99
C MET A 153 -13.53 18.84 14.51
N ARG A 154 -14.25 19.97 14.49
CA ARG A 154 -15.71 19.93 14.64
C ARG A 154 -16.28 19.05 13.52
N LYS A 155 -17.39 18.35 13.77
CA LYS A 155 -18.02 17.48 12.75
C LYS A 155 -18.26 18.22 11.41
N ASN A 156 -18.46 19.54 11.44
CA ASN A 156 -18.63 20.39 10.26
C ASN A 156 -17.29 20.81 9.61
N ASP A 157 -16.23 21.03 10.38
CA ASP A 157 -14.89 21.41 9.87
C ASP A 157 -14.21 20.26 9.09
N LYS A 158 -14.65 19.00 9.29
CA LYS A 158 -14.19 17.86 8.49
C LYS A 158 -14.44 18.08 6.99
N ARG A 159 -15.49 18.82 6.60
CA ARG A 159 -15.79 19.09 5.18
C ARG A 159 -14.97 20.26 4.63
N GLU A 160 -14.59 21.23 5.45
CA GLU A 160 -13.84 22.43 5.03
C GLU A 160 -12.34 22.19 4.87
N VAL A 161 -11.73 21.30 5.66
CA VAL A 161 -10.31 20.97 5.45
C VAL A 161 -10.09 20.24 4.12
N PHE A 162 -11.08 19.48 3.65
CA PHE A 162 -11.09 18.90 2.30
C PHE A 162 -11.71 19.81 1.24
N SER A 163 -12.14 21.04 1.56
CA SER A 163 -12.66 21.98 0.54
C SER A 163 -11.56 22.81 -0.11
N HIS A 164 -10.42 23.02 0.59
CA HIS A 164 -9.24 23.72 0.07
C HIS A 164 -8.23 22.75 -0.59
N VAL A 165 -8.33 21.45 -0.27
CA VAL A 165 -7.78 20.40 -1.11
C VAL A 165 -8.77 20.20 -2.25
N LYS A 166 -8.41 20.51 -3.49
CA LYS A 166 -9.20 20.07 -4.65
C LYS A 166 -9.24 18.54 -4.64
N MET A 167 -10.24 17.98 -3.98
CA MET A 167 -10.62 16.59 -4.16
C MET A 167 -11.07 16.47 -5.60
N ILE A 168 -10.20 15.99 -6.47
CA ILE A 168 -10.60 15.51 -7.78
C ILE A 168 -11.57 14.37 -7.50
N LYS A 169 -12.87 14.65 -7.65
CA LYS A 169 -13.89 13.61 -7.80
C LYS A 169 -13.52 12.85 -9.07
N ILE A 170 -13.22 11.57 -8.92
CA ILE A 170 -13.24 10.59 -10.00
C ILE A 170 -14.70 10.19 -10.20
#